data_AF-A0A7Y9KFM4-F1
#
_entry.id   AF-A0A7Y9KFM4-F1
#
_cell.length_a   1.000
_cell.length_b   1.000
_cell.length_c   1.000
_cell.angle_alpha   90.00
_cell.angle_beta   90.00
_cell.angle_gamma   90.00
#
_symmetry.space_group_name_H-M   'P 1'
#
loop_
_entity.id
_entity.type
_entity.pdbx_description
1 polymer ?
#
loop_
_entity_poly.entity_id
_entity_poly.type
_entity_poly.pdbx_seq_one_letter_code
_entity_poly.pdbx_strand_id
1 'polypeptide(L)' 'MRLRRAVVGVGLAIAAVCGMSVPAHAADWKAYARYTTKSKCIDAGQQYVREGFNAYKCTSDLSYPPWVLWLR' A
#
# COMPACT_ATOMS: atom_id res chain seq x y z
N MET A 1 -9.94 -51.54 9.89
CA MET A 1 -9.29 -50.69 8.86
C MET A 1 -7.78 -50.78 9.08
N ARG A 2 -7.03 -51.54 8.25
CA ARG A 2 -6.12 -51.01 7.21
C ARG A 2 -5.28 -49.83 7.72
N LEU A 3 -4.06 -50.05 8.22
CA LEU A 3 -2.78 -50.36 7.54
C LEU A 3 -1.86 -49.11 7.55
N ARG A 4 -0.78 -49.23 8.34
CA ARG A 4 0.63 -48.91 8.01
C ARG A 4 1.18 -47.47 8.15
N ARG A 5 2.20 -47.41 9.02
CA ARG A 5 3.59 -46.90 8.83
C ARG A 5 3.75 -45.37 8.91
N ALA A 6 4.45 -44.90 9.95
CA ALA A 6 5.89 -44.61 9.96
C ALA A 6 6.21 -43.43 9.02
N VAL A 7 6.86 -42.36 9.44
CA VAL A 7 8.29 -42.34 9.78
C VAL A 7 8.59 -41.03 10.53
N VAL A 8 9.31 -41.17 11.63
CA VAL A 8 10.05 -40.11 12.31
C VAL A 8 11.10 -39.56 11.33
N GLY A 9 10.99 -38.29 10.95
CA GLY A 9 11.94 -37.60 10.08
C GLY A 9 12.34 -36.27 10.69
N VAL A 10 13.48 -36.26 11.40
CA VAL A 10 14.18 -35.06 11.84
C VAL A 10 14.69 -34.31 10.60
N GLY A 11 14.31 -33.05 10.46
CA GLY A 11 14.79 -32.16 9.40
C GLY A 11 15.05 -30.77 9.95
N LEU A 12 16.31 -30.54 10.33
CA LEU A 12 16.86 -29.26 10.74
C LEU A 12 16.78 -28.26 9.57
N ALA A 13 16.16 -27.10 9.76
CA ALA A 13 16.30 -25.96 8.85
C ALA A 13 16.71 -24.72 9.66
N ILE A 14 18.01 -24.42 9.60
CA ILE A 14 18.65 -23.19 10.06
C ILE A 14 18.50 -22.15 8.95
N ALA A 15 18.00 -20.96 9.26
CA ALA A 15 18.29 -19.70 8.53
C ALA A 15 17.81 -18.52 9.39
N ALA A 16 18.73 -17.86 10.12
CA ALA A 16 19.26 -16.53 9.76
C ALA A 16 18.17 -15.44 9.85
N VAL A 17 18.09 -14.67 10.94
CA VAL A 17 18.79 -13.37 11.14
C VAL A 17 18.61 -12.43 9.94
N CYS A 18 18.18 -11.19 10.23
CA CYS A 18 17.99 -10.05 9.32
C CYS A 18 16.60 -9.89 8.70
N GLY A 19 15.56 -9.83 9.53
CA GLY A 19 14.41 -8.96 9.25
C GLY A 19 14.66 -7.61 9.91
N MET A 20 15.66 -6.86 9.43
CA MET A 20 15.83 -5.46 9.81
C MET A 20 14.45 -4.82 9.73
N SER A 21 14.03 -4.21 10.82
CA SER A 21 12.91 -3.27 10.89
C SER A 21 13.03 -2.33 9.70
N VAL A 22 12.36 -2.68 8.60
CA VAL A 22 12.12 -1.76 7.50
C VAL A 22 11.51 -0.56 8.22
N PRO A 23 12.07 0.65 8.09
CA PRO A 23 11.36 1.79 8.62
C PRO A 23 9.98 1.68 7.99
N ALA A 24 8.96 1.54 8.83
CA ALA A 24 7.61 1.84 8.45
C ALA A 24 7.73 3.28 7.98
N HIS A 25 7.96 3.46 6.68
CA HIS A 25 7.82 4.72 6.02
C HIS A 25 6.37 5.02 6.31
N ALA A 26 6.12 5.78 7.38
CA ALA A 26 4.85 6.38 7.66
C ALA A 26 4.56 7.09 6.36
N ALA A 27 3.69 6.47 5.57
CA ALA A 27 3.50 6.88 4.20
C ALA A 27 2.83 8.25 4.32
N ASP A 28 3.67 9.26 4.20
CA ASP A 28 3.30 10.64 4.43
C ASP A 28 2.52 11.07 3.20
N TRP A 29 1.49 11.87 3.42
CA TRP A 29 0.60 12.27 2.35
C TRP A 29 1.35 13.22 1.42
N LYS A 30 1.58 12.79 0.18
CA LYS A 30 2.24 13.62 -0.82
C LYS A 30 1.22 14.21 -1.78
N ALA A 31 1.27 15.53 -1.95
CA ALA A 31 0.48 16.20 -2.99
C ALA A 31 1.02 15.78 -4.36
N TYR A 32 0.15 15.20 -5.18
CA TYR A 32 0.53 14.63 -6.48
C TYR A 32 0.10 15.52 -7.65
N ALA A 33 -1.16 15.98 -7.62
CA ALA A 33 -1.73 16.79 -8.69
C ALA A 33 -2.85 17.70 -8.18
N ARG A 34 -3.18 18.71 -8.99
CA ARG A 34 -4.30 19.63 -8.75
C ARG A 34 -5.33 19.57 -9.86
N TYR A 35 -6.61 19.61 -9.50
CA TYR A 35 -7.75 19.46 -10.38
C TYR A 35 -8.76 20.60 -10.19
N THR A 36 -9.42 20.98 -11.29
CA THR A 36 -10.44 22.03 -11.28
C THR A 36 -11.74 21.58 -10.62
N THR A 37 -12.08 20.30 -10.75
CA THR A 37 -13.30 19.71 -10.20
C THR A 37 -13.01 18.58 -9.21
N LYS A 38 -13.87 18.43 -8.21
CA LYS A 38 -13.80 17.33 -7.22
C LYS A 38 -13.84 15.96 -7.89
N SER A 39 -14.69 15.81 -8.91
CA SER A 39 -14.88 14.56 -9.65
C SER A 39 -13.58 14.08 -10.31
N LYS A 40 -12.83 14.99 -10.96
CA LYS A 40 -11.55 14.64 -11.59
C LYS A 40 -10.50 14.21 -10.57
N CYS A 41 -10.46 14.84 -9.40
CA CYS A 41 -9.56 14.43 -8.32
C CYS A 41 -9.89 13.01 -7.82
N ILE A 42 -11.17 12.69 -7.64
CA ILE A 42 -11.61 11.37 -7.17
C ILE A 42 -11.31 10.29 -8.22
N ASP A 43 -11.63 10.55 -9.49
CA ASP A 43 -11.39 9.62 -10.59
C ASP A 43 -9.91 9.24 -10.70
N ALA A 44 -9.03 10.25 -10.71
CA ALA A 44 -7.58 10.04 -10.72
C ALA A 44 -7.11 9.29 -9.46
N GLY A 45 -7.60 9.66 -8.28
CA GLY A 45 -7.25 8.98 -7.03
C GLY A 45 -7.65 7.50 -7.00
N GLN A 46 -8.83 7.17 -7.54
CA GLN A 46 -9.29 5.79 -7.70
C GLN A 46 -8.41 5.00 -8.68
N GLN A 47 -7.95 5.64 -9.76
CA GLN A 47 -6.99 5.04 -10.67
C GLN A 47 -5.67 4.71 -9.95
N TYR A 48 -5.11 5.62 -9.16
CA TYR A 48 -3.88 5.36 -8.42
C TYR A 48 -4.01 4.20 -7.41
N VAL A 49 -5.16 4.07 -6.75
CA VAL A 49 -5.40 2.90 -5.88
C VAL A 49 -5.38 1.59 -6.70
N ARG A 50 -5.87 1.59 -7.94
CA ARG A 50 -5.78 0.42 -8.84
C ARG A 50 -4.35 0.14 -9.32
N GLU A 51 -3.51 1.16 -9.38
CA GLU A 51 -2.08 1.05 -9.72
C GLU A 51 -1.21 0.58 -8.54
N GLY A 52 -1.78 0.48 -7.33
CA GLY A 52 -1.11 -0.05 -6.14
C GLY A 52 -0.74 0.98 -5.08
N PHE A 53 -1.25 2.21 -5.17
CA PHE A 53 -1.15 3.16 -4.07
C PHE A 53 -2.03 2.72 -2.90
N ASN A 54 -1.58 2.94 -1.66
CA ASN A 54 -2.27 2.47 -0.46
C ASN A 54 -3.57 3.23 -0.22
N ALA A 55 -3.55 4.55 -0.39
CA ALA A 55 -4.72 5.40 -0.20
C ALA A 55 -4.59 6.72 -0.96
N TYR A 56 -5.73 7.32 -1.26
CA TYR A 56 -5.81 8.68 -1.79
C TYR A 56 -6.74 9.56 -0.94
N LYS A 57 -6.52 10.87 -0.97
CA LYS A 57 -7.47 11.87 -0.47
C LYS A 57 -7.50 13.08 -1.38
N CYS A 58 -8.66 13.72 -1.45
CA CYS A 58 -8.86 14.98 -2.18
C CYS A 58 -9.21 16.08 -1.18
N THR A 59 -8.40 17.15 -1.15
CA THR A 59 -8.66 18.33 -0.31
C THR A 59 -8.86 19.55 -1.19
N SER A 60 -9.69 20.50 -0.77
CA SER A 60 -9.81 21.80 -1.44
C SER A 60 -8.95 22.86 -0.74
N ASP A 61 -8.28 23.71 -1.51
CA ASP A 61 -7.60 24.93 -1.02
C ASP A 61 -8.07 26.18 -1.81
N LEU A 62 -7.61 27.36 -1.41
CA LEU A 62 -7.94 28.65 -2.03
C LEU A 62 -7.22 28.89 -3.37
N SER A 63 -6.26 28.03 -3.75
CA SER A 63 -5.55 28.11 -5.02
C SER A 63 -6.41 27.66 -6.22
N TYR A 64 -6.00 28.01 -7.43
CA TYR A 64 -6.55 27.45 -8.67
C TYR A 64 -5.49 26.60 -9.39
N PRO A 65 -5.74 25.31 -9.67
CA PRO A 65 -6.97 24.54 -9.43
C PRO A 65 -7.18 24.16 -7.94
N PRO A 66 -8.42 24.19 -7.40
CA PRO A 66 -8.66 24.11 -5.95
C PRO A 66 -8.53 22.71 -5.36
N TRP A 67 -8.71 21.64 -6.14
CA TRP A 67 -8.71 20.27 -5.61
C TRP A 67 -7.32 19.65 -5.68
N VAL A 68 -6.69 19.42 -4.54
CA VAL A 68 -5.39 18.75 -4.44
C VAL A 68 -5.60 17.26 -4.18
N LEU A 69 -5.02 16.43 -5.04
CA LEU A 69 -4.92 14.99 -4.85
C LEU A 69 -3.68 14.69 -4.01
N TRP A 70 -3.88 13.93 -2.95
CA TRP A 70 -2.81 13.40 -2.13
C TRP A 70 -2.80 11.88 -2.19
N LEU A 71 -1.62 11.31 -2.27
CA LEU A 71 -1.40 9.87 -2.32
C LEU A 71 -0.53 9.41 -1.16
N ARG A 72 -0.68 8.13 -0.83
CA ARG A 72 0.02 7.41 0.22
C ARG A 72 0.28 5.97 -0.22
#